data_AF-A0A929C388-F1
#
_entry.id   AF-A0A929C388-F1
#
_cell.length_a   1.000
_cell.length_b   1.000
_cell.length_c   1.000
_cell.angle_alpha   90.00
_cell.angle_beta   90.00
_cell.angle_gamma   90.00
#
_symmetry.space_group_name_H-M   'P 1'
#
loop_
_entity.id
_entity.type
_entity.pdbx_description
1 polymer ?
#
loop_
_entity_poly.entity_id
_entity_poly.type
_entity_poly.pdbx_seq_one_letter_code
_entity_poly.pdbx_strand_id
1 'polypeptide(L)'
;MQLINQYSFPLLAGVIILILAGILLRKGGTEGLLVPLSAMILGFLFAFWLFSPGASAETSEAARVEGVIGSGKAVLLEFQSPY
;
A
#
# COMPACT_ATOMS: atom_id res chain seq x y z
N MET A 1 -2.46 -20.44 1.03
CA MET A 1 -2.36 -19.42 2.10
C MET A 1 -1.36 -18.37 1.67
N GLN A 2 -1.81 -17.15 1.39
CA GLN A 2 -0.92 -16.05 1.04
C GLN A 2 -0.27 -15.55 2.34
N LEU A 3 0.90 -16.10 2.67
CA LEU A 3 1.61 -15.88 3.94
C LEU A 3 2.11 -14.43 4.12
N ILE A 4 2.08 -13.61 3.07
CA ILE A 4 2.59 -12.25 3.08
C ILE A 4 1.52 -11.33 2.49
N ASN A 5 0.89 -10.54 3.36
CA ASN A 5 0.03 -9.44 2.95
C ASN A 5 0.91 -8.40 2.22
N GLN A 6 0.66 -8.20 0.92
CA GLN A 6 1.42 -7.27 0.08
C GLN A 6 1.34 -5.82 0.59
N TYR A 7 0.30 -5.49 1.36
CA TYR A 7 0.14 -4.20 2.03
C TYR A 7 1.07 -4.00 3.25
N SER A 8 1.71 -5.06 3.76
CA SER A 8 2.65 -4.95 4.89
C SER A 8 4.06 -4.51 4.45
N PHE A 9 4.41 -4.71 3.17
CA PHE A 9 5.73 -4.38 2.63
C PHE A 9 6.05 -2.87 2.64
N PRO A 10 5.13 -1.97 2.23
CA PRO A 10 5.35 -0.52 2.28
C PRO A 10 5.57 -0.02 3.71
N LEU A 11 4.83 -0.59 4.66
CA LEU A 11 4.93 -0.22 6.07
C LEU A 11 6.31 -0.59 6.64
N LEU A 12 6.79 -1.81 6.38
CA LEU A 12 8.11 -2.25 6.80
C LEU A 12 9.22 -1.40 6.17
N ALA A 13 9.14 -1.15 4.86
CA ALA A 13 10.10 -0.30 4.15
C ALA A 13 10.11 1.14 4.69
N GLY A 14 8.95 1.72 4.98
CA GLY A 14 8.83 3.04 5.61
C GLY A 14 9.50 3.09 6.98
N VAL A 15 9.29 2.08 7.84
CA VAL A 15 9.94 1.99 9.15
C VAL A 15 11.47 1.95 9.01
N ILE A 16 11.99 1.16 8.07
CA ILE A 16 13.45 1.07 7.83
C ILE A 16 14.01 2.44 7.41
N ILE A 17 13.34 3.13 6.47
CA ILE A 17 13.75 4.47 6.01
C ILE A 17 13.77 5.46 7.18
N LEU A 18 12.76 5.45 8.04
CA LEU A 18 12.68 6.34 9.20
C LEU A 18 13.80 6.09 10.21
N ILE A 19 14.12 4.83 10.49
CA ILE A 19 15.25 4.46 11.36
C ILE A 19 16.56 4.99 10.76
N LEU A 20 16.77 4.80 9.45
CA LEU A 20 17.97 5.25 8.75
C LEU A 20 18.11 6.77 8.77
N ALA A 21 17.03 7.49 8.51
CA ALA A 21 16.98 8.94 8.62
C ALA A 21 17.29 9.41 10.05
N GLY A 22 16.72 8.76 11.08
CA GLY A 22 16.99 9.07 12.48
C GLY A 22 18.46 8.86 12.86
N ILE A 23 19.10 7.79 12.39
CA ILE A 23 20.53 7.53 12.61
C ILE A 23 21.39 8.60 11.93
N LEU A 24 21.05 8.96 10.69
CA LEU A 24 21.76 9.98 9.91
C LEU A 24 21.67 11.36 10.55
N LEU A 25 20.47 11.79 10.95
CA LEU A 25 20.28 13.09 11.60
C LEU A 25 21.00 13.19 12.95
N ARG A 26 21.25 12.06 13.62
CA ARG A 26 21.91 12.00 14.93
C ARG A 26 23.44 12.00 14.84
N LYS A 27 24.01 11.59 13.70
CA LYS A 27 25.45 11.71 13.43
C LYS A 27 25.71 13.03 12.69
N GLY A 28 26.47 13.94 13.31
CA GLY A 28 26.95 15.14 12.59
C GLY A 28 27.82 14.76 11.38
N GLY A 29 27.78 15.55 10.31
CA GLY A 29 28.56 15.31 9.09
C GLY A 29 27.84 14.51 7.99
N THR A 30 26.53 14.67 7.84
CA THR A 30 25.69 13.90 6.90
C THR A 30 25.32 14.63 5.61
N GLU A 31 25.95 15.76 5.32
CA GLU A 31 25.66 16.58 4.12
C GLU A 31 25.75 15.76 2.81
N GLY A 32 26.71 14.84 2.70
CA GLY A 32 26.85 13.93 1.54
C GLY A 32 25.89 12.74 1.53
N LEU A 33 25.19 12.45 2.64
CA LEU A 33 24.32 11.28 2.79
C LEU A 33 22.84 11.61 2.58
N LEU A 34 22.48 12.89 2.46
CA LEU A 34 21.13 13.34 2.14
C LEU A 34 20.72 12.99 0.70
N VAL A 35 21.65 13.08 -0.25
CA VAL A 35 21.41 12.74 -1.66
C VAL A 35 21.08 11.24 -1.84
N PRO A 36 21.86 10.29 -1.32
CA PRO A 36 21.48 8.87 -1.43
C PRO A 36 20.22 8.53 -0.63
N LEU A 37 19.98 9.17 0.52
CA LEU A 37 18.74 8.96 1.28
C LEU A 37 17.51 9.40 0.48
N SER A 38 17.56 10.57 -0.16
CA SER A 38 16.47 11.06 -1.00
C SER A 38 16.27 10.20 -2.25
N ALA A 39 17.35 9.75 -2.91
CA ALA A 39 17.25 8.80 -4.02
C ALA A 39 16.59 7.47 -3.60
N MET A 40 16.90 6.98 -2.40
CA MET A 40 16.31 5.75 -1.86
C MET A 40 14.81 5.92 -1.57
N ILE A 41 14.41 7.06 -1.00
CA ILE A 41 12.99 7.40 -0.77
C ILE A 41 12.23 7.47 -2.10
N LEU A 42 12.79 8.17 -3.09
CA LEU A 42 12.17 8.29 -4.42
C LEU A 42 12.05 6.93 -5.13
N GLY A 43 13.08 6.10 -5.07
CA GLY A 43 13.05 4.74 -5.62
C GLY A 43 11.99 3.87 -4.93
N PHE A 44 11.85 3.99 -3.62
CA PHE A 44 10.80 3.30 -2.87
C PHE A 44 9.40 3.78 -3.30
N LEU A 45 9.17 5.10 -3.37
CA LEU A 45 7.89 5.65 -3.80
C LEU A 45 7.55 5.25 -5.24
N PHE A 46 8.54 5.24 -6.14
CA PHE A 46 8.37 4.79 -7.51
C PHE A 46 8.01 3.31 -7.60
N ALA A 47 8.72 2.45 -6.86
CA ALA A 47 8.41 1.03 -6.78
C ALA A 47 7.02 0.80 -6.16
N PHE A 48 6.68 1.52 -5.10
CA PHE A 48 5.35 1.45 -4.49
C PHE A 48 4.25 1.86 -5.46
N TRP A 49 4.46 2.92 -6.25
CA TRP A 49 3.51 3.35 -7.26
C TRP A 49 3.36 2.30 -8.38
N LEU A 50 4.48 1.76 -8.87
CA LEU A 50 4.49 0.78 -9.96
C LEU A 50 3.87 -0.57 -9.57
N PHE A 51 4.11 -1.00 -8.34
CA PHE A 51 3.65 -2.29 -7.82
C PHE A 51 2.47 -2.16 -6.86
N SER A 52 1.90 -0.96 -6.69
CA SER A 52 0.75 -0.76 -5.82
C SER A 52 -0.36 -1.68 -6.35
N PRO A 53 -0.82 -2.67 -5.56
CA PRO A 53 -2.01 -3.40 -5.96
C PRO A 53 -3.12 -2.36 -6.04
N GLY A 54 -3.54 -2.02 -7.25
CA GLY A 54 -4.77 -1.25 -7.45
C GLY A 54 -5.91 -1.99 -6.76
N ALA A 55 -7.00 -1.28 -6.44
CA ALA A 55 -8.25 -1.95 -6.13
C ALA A 55 -8.46 -3.03 -7.20
N SER A 56 -8.62 -4.28 -6.77
CA SER A 56 -8.91 -5.39 -7.68
C SER A 56 -9.92 -4.87 -8.69
N ALA A 57 -9.59 -4.94 -9.99
CA ALA A 57 -10.39 -4.32 -11.04
C ALA A 57 -11.86 -4.53 -10.71
N GLU A 58 -12.63 -3.44 -10.57
CA GLU A 58 -14.05 -3.53 -10.27
C GLU A 58 -14.64 -4.55 -11.21
N THR A 59 -14.97 -5.72 -10.67
CA THR A 59 -15.73 -6.68 -11.46
C THR A 59 -17.06 -5.97 -11.71
N SER A 60 -17.62 -6.13 -12.90
CA SER A 60 -18.95 -5.55 -13.19
C SER A 60 -19.98 -5.90 -12.11
N GLU A 61 -19.78 -7.04 -11.45
CA GLU A 61 -20.56 -7.51 -10.31
C GLU A 61 -20.33 -6.71 -9.02
N ALA A 62 -19.10 -6.31 -8.69
CA ALA A 62 -18.81 -5.48 -7.51
C ALA A 62 -19.46 -4.09 -7.63
N ALA A 63 -19.28 -3.43 -8.78
CA ALA A 63 -19.90 -2.12 -9.07
C ALA A 63 -21.43 -2.18 -9.01
N ARG A 64 -22.01 -3.29 -9.52
CA ARG A 64 -23.45 -3.54 -9.48
C ARG A 64 -23.95 -3.74 -8.05
N VAL A 65 -23.22 -4.48 -7.22
CA VAL A 65 -23.57 -4.66 -5.80
C VAL A 65 -23.52 -3.33 -5.04
N GLU A 66 -22.50 -2.51 -5.27
CA GLU A 66 -22.39 -1.18 -4.66
C GLU A 66 -23.58 -0.28 -5.02
N GLY A 67 -23.96 -0.23 -6.30
CA GLY A 67 -25.13 0.53 -6.75
C GLY A 67 -26.46 0.05 -6.15
N VAL A 68 -26.60 -1.25 -5.90
CA VAL A 68 -27.82 -1.84 -5.30
C VAL A 68 -27.86 -1.58 -3.79
N ILE A 69 -26.73 -1.68 -3.07
CA ILE A 69 -26.63 -1.32 -1.65
C ILE A 69 -26.92 0.18 -1.44
N GLY A 70 -26.39 1.04 -2.31
CA GLY A 70 -26.57 2.49 -2.25
C GLY A 70 -28.01 2.98 -2.51
N SER A 71 -28.93 2.09 -2.90
CA SER A 71 -30.31 2.46 -3.29
C SER A 71 -31.25 2.78 -2.12
N GLY A 72 -30.78 2.64 -0.87
CA GLY A 72 -31.58 2.91 0.34
C GLY A 72 -32.67 1.88 0.63
N LYS A 73 -32.70 0.75 -0.10
CA LYS A 73 -33.57 -0.40 0.14
C LYS A 73 -32.79 -1.51 0.82
N ALA A 74 -33.46 -2.29 1.67
CA ALA A 74 -32.88 -3.50 2.23
C ALA A 74 -32.64 -4.52 1.10
N VAL A 75 -31.40 -4.99 0.98
CA VAL A 75 -30.96 -5.93 -0.06
C VAL A 75 -30.37 -7.14 0.64
N LEU A 76 -30.82 -8.34 0.25
CA LEU A 76 -30.20 -9.59 0.70
C LEU A 76 -29.03 -9.91 -0.24
N LEU A 77 -27.82 -9.94 0.32
CA LEU A 77 -26.61 -10.36 -0.39
C LEU A 77 -26.29 -11.79 0.02
N GLU A 78 -26.44 -12.71 -0.93
CA GLU A 78 -26.07 -14.11 -0.72
C GLU A 78 -24.68 -14.35 -1.29
N PHE A 79 -23.72 -14.59 -0.40
CA PHE A 79 -22.35 -14.93 -0.80
C PHE A 79 -22.26 -16.43 -1.04
N GLN A 80 -22.35 -16.83 -2.31
CA GLN A 80 -22.14 -18.21 -2.72
C GLN A 80 -20.65 -18.56 -2.59
N SER A 81 -20.30 -19.34 -1.57
CA SER A 81 -18.97 -19.96 -1.47
C SER A 81 -18.94 -21.19 -2.38
N PRO A 82 -17.93 -21.34 -3.26
CA PRO A 82 -17.69 -22.59 -3.99
C PRO A 82 -16.98 -23.66 -3.13
N TYR A 83 -16.70 -23.36 -1.86
CA TYR A 83 -16.19 -24.29 -0.84
C TYR A 83 -17.25 -24.60 0.19
#